data_AF-A0A2N0XS05-F1
#
_entry.id   AF-A0A2N0XS05-F1
#
_cell.length_a   1.000
_cell.length_b   1.000
_cell.length_c   1.000
_cell.angle_alpha   90.00
_cell.angle_beta   90.00
_cell.angle_gamma   90.00
#
_symmetry.space_group_name_H-M   'P 1'
#
loop_
_entity.id
_entity.type
_entity.pdbx_description
1 polymer ?
#
loop_
_entity_poly.entity_id
_entity_poly.type
_entity_poly.pdbx_seq_one_letter_code
_entity_poly.pdbx_strand_id
1 'polypeptide(L)'
;MSKKTDKFEKDVAASVNIGDTLPNDIPAWMREIGVKPGAKVTSVQAQGAIGGKTDILIKLSDGSPIKISAKMSSAHYFGNWYSHNRILQDFGVRAFNNLTKDCTQWAKQWAKSPSASFFVGVSICFGKRSGKTAREFTQVFDYQDIVKIVAGTGKGNSVANCLLVSNKIPSDLLDLIQKLQPISNEVIQTISRNFKVVYRPINPKTERSNRGKCTYTQFRPTKRLSKMTKVDTLKDLTKLGTFELVSPNGLNHNRLIQNLRTFNIDIPTKK
;
A
#
# COMPACT_ATOMS: atom_id res chain seq x y z
N MET A 1 -7.40 -12.92 0.68
CA MET A 1 -6.31 -13.01 1.67
C MET A 1 -5.60 -14.35 1.53
N SER A 2 -4.44 -14.54 2.17
CA SER A 2 -3.79 -15.85 2.20
C SER A 2 -4.42 -16.71 3.31
N LYS A 3 -4.54 -18.03 3.11
CA LYS A 3 -5.03 -18.96 4.14
C LYS A 3 -4.31 -18.80 5.48
N LYS A 4 -3.04 -18.40 5.46
CA LYS A 4 -2.20 -18.16 6.64
C LYS A 4 -2.64 -16.92 7.43
N THR A 5 -3.03 -15.85 6.72
CA THR A 5 -3.53 -14.62 7.36
C THR A 5 -4.90 -14.88 7.99
N ASP A 6 -5.81 -15.53 7.26
CA ASP A 6 -7.14 -15.86 7.77
C ASP A 6 -7.06 -16.78 9.00
N LYS A 7 -6.11 -17.73 8.99
CA LYS A 7 -5.83 -18.58 10.14
C LYS A 7 -5.30 -17.78 11.33
N PHE A 8 -4.35 -16.87 11.11
CA PHE A 8 -3.82 -16.02 12.18
C PHE A 8 -4.91 -15.18 12.86
N GLU A 9 -5.79 -14.54 12.08
CA GLU A 9 -6.89 -13.75 12.63
C GLU A 9 -7.86 -14.58 13.46
N LYS A 10 -8.18 -15.80 12.99
CA LYS A 10 -9.01 -16.76 13.74
C LYS A 10 -8.34 -17.23 15.01
N ASP A 11 -7.05 -17.57 14.95
CA ASP A 11 -6.29 -18.06 16.09
C ASP A 11 -6.14 -16.95 17.16
N VAL A 12 -5.98 -15.67 16.76
CA VAL A 12 -6.00 -14.52 17.70
C VAL A 12 -7.40 -14.32 18.29
N ALA A 13 -8.47 -14.41 17.49
CA ALA A 13 -9.84 -14.32 18.01
C ALA A 13 -10.15 -15.44 19.02
N ALA A 14 -9.61 -16.64 18.79
CA ALA A 14 -9.77 -17.79 19.68
C ALA A 14 -8.97 -17.69 20.98
N SER A 15 -8.02 -16.75 21.10
CA SER A 15 -7.28 -16.53 22.36
C SER A 15 -8.07 -15.70 23.37
N VAL A 16 -9.30 -15.30 23.06
CA VAL A 16 -10.16 -14.50 23.94
C VAL A 16 -11.48 -15.23 24.15
N ASN A 17 -11.87 -15.43 25.41
CA ASN A 17 -13.10 -16.13 25.75
C ASN A 17 -14.24 -15.14 26.05
N ILE A 18 -15.47 -15.53 25.70
CA ILE A 18 -16.66 -14.83 26.17
C ILE A 18 -16.74 -14.99 27.69
N GLY A 19 -16.97 -13.89 28.40
CA GLY A 19 -16.96 -13.83 29.86
C GLY A 19 -15.65 -13.36 30.47
N ASP A 20 -14.54 -13.35 29.72
CA ASP A 20 -13.28 -12.77 30.17
C ASP A 20 -13.48 -11.31 30.57
N THR A 21 -12.81 -10.89 31.64
CA THR A 21 -12.92 -9.53 32.18
C THR A 21 -11.66 -8.74 31.82
N LEU A 22 -11.83 -7.54 31.26
CA LEU A 22 -10.69 -6.65 31.03
C LEU A 22 -9.99 -6.32 32.35
N PRO A 23 -8.65 -6.27 32.39
CA PRO A 23 -7.91 -5.80 33.56
C PRO A 23 -8.40 -4.42 34.02
N ASN A 24 -8.27 -4.13 35.31
CA ASN A 24 -8.56 -2.78 35.82
C ASN A 24 -7.50 -1.77 35.38
N ASP A 25 -6.27 -2.22 35.13
CA ASP A 25 -5.18 -1.39 34.62
C ASP A 25 -4.96 -1.62 33.12
N ILE A 26 -5.86 -1.08 32.30
CA ILE A 26 -5.66 -1.03 30.85
C ILE A 26 -4.85 0.21 30.45
N PRO A 27 -4.10 0.16 29.33
CA PRO A 27 -3.38 1.31 28.80
C PRO A 27 -4.24 2.57 28.66
N ALA A 28 -3.66 3.74 28.90
CA ALA A 28 -4.37 5.03 28.84
C ALA A 28 -5.07 5.25 27.48
N TRP A 29 -4.39 4.93 26.38
CA TRP A 29 -4.94 5.06 25.02
C TRP A 29 -6.22 4.22 24.81
N MET A 30 -6.38 3.09 25.51
CA MET A 30 -7.60 2.28 25.43
C MET A 30 -8.78 3.01 26.09
N ARG A 31 -8.52 3.69 27.21
CA ARG A 31 -9.54 4.52 27.89
C ARG A 31 -9.94 5.71 27.02
N GLU A 32 -8.97 6.33 26.35
CA GLU A 32 -9.20 7.46 25.43
C GLU A 32 -10.09 7.09 24.25
N ILE A 33 -9.99 5.87 23.72
CA ILE A 33 -10.90 5.36 22.69
C ILE A 33 -12.22 4.81 23.25
N GLY A 34 -12.47 5.00 24.56
CA GLY A 34 -13.72 4.68 25.23
C GLY A 34 -13.84 3.26 25.75
N VAL A 35 -12.77 2.46 25.78
CA VAL A 35 -12.77 1.13 26.42
C VAL A 35 -12.78 1.30 27.94
N LYS A 36 -13.65 0.55 28.62
CA LYS A 36 -13.77 0.62 30.09
C LYS A 36 -13.03 -0.53 30.76
N PRO A 37 -12.16 -0.26 31.76
CA PRO A 37 -11.57 -1.32 32.58
C PRO A 37 -12.65 -2.15 33.29
N GLY A 38 -12.38 -3.43 33.55
CA GLY A 38 -13.32 -4.33 34.22
C GLY A 38 -14.54 -4.74 33.38
N ALA A 39 -14.69 -4.24 32.15
CA ALA A 39 -15.77 -4.68 31.28
C ALA A 39 -15.57 -6.13 30.83
N LYS A 40 -16.65 -6.92 30.83
CA LYS A 40 -16.65 -8.31 30.36
C LYS A 40 -16.77 -8.40 28.84
N VAL A 41 -16.07 -9.34 28.23
CA VAL A 41 -16.20 -9.71 26.82
C VAL A 41 -17.56 -10.38 26.59
N THR A 42 -18.35 -9.83 25.68
CA THR A 42 -19.69 -10.35 25.31
C THR A 42 -19.69 -11.04 23.95
N SER A 43 -18.73 -10.72 23.09
CA SER A 43 -18.60 -11.35 21.77
C SER A 43 -17.20 -11.15 21.20
N VAL A 44 -16.69 -12.16 20.49
CA VAL A 44 -15.43 -12.08 19.73
C VAL A 44 -15.69 -12.61 18.32
N GLN A 45 -15.29 -11.86 17.30
CA GLN A 45 -15.50 -12.22 15.90
C GLN A 45 -14.28 -11.90 15.04
N ALA A 46 -13.76 -12.89 14.32
CA ALA A 46 -12.84 -12.66 13.22
C ALA A 46 -13.64 -12.26 11.96
N GLN A 47 -13.42 -11.05 11.46
CA GLN A 47 -14.22 -10.39 10.42
C GLN A 47 -13.57 -10.40 9.03
N GLY A 48 -12.37 -10.97 8.87
CA GLY A 48 -11.47 -10.83 7.71
C GLY A 48 -12.06 -11.05 6.30
N ALA A 49 -13.31 -11.50 6.14
CA ALA A 49 -13.97 -11.62 4.83
C ALA A 49 -15.04 -10.56 4.52
N ILE A 50 -15.47 -9.72 5.49
CA ILE A 50 -16.71 -8.90 5.38
C ILE A 50 -16.44 -7.48 4.81
N GLY A 51 -15.22 -7.19 4.35
CA GLY A 51 -14.91 -5.95 3.62
C GLY A 51 -14.60 -4.72 4.48
N GLY A 52 -14.46 -4.87 5.80
CA GLY A 52 -13.96 -3.85 6.72
C GLY A 52 -12.43 -3.91 6.94
N LYS A 53 -11.86 -2.92 7.63
CA LYS A 53 -10.44 -2.93 8.08
C LYS A 53 -10.25 -3.47 9.50
N THR A 54 -11.36 -3.68 10.21
CA THR A 54 -11.40 -4.46 11.44
C THR A 54 -11.33 -5.92 11.10
N ASP A 55 -10.23 -6.57 11.46
CA ASP A 55 -10.01 -8.00 11.26
C ASP A 55 -10.56 -8.80 12.44
N ILE A 56 -10.56 -8.22 13.65
CA ILE A 56 -11.11 -8.83 14.87
C ILE A 56 -11.93 -7.79 15.64
N LEU A 57 -13.17 -8.14 15.97
CA LEU A 57 -14.08 -7.33 16.77
C LEU A 57 -14.32 -8.00 18.11
N ILE A 58 -13.98 -7.32 19.21
CA ILE A 58 -14.31 -7.72 20.58
C ILE A 58 -15.35 -6.73 21.12
N LYS A 59 -16.56 -7.23 21.38
CA LYS A 59 -17.61 -6.45 22.06
C LYS A 59 -17.52 -6.65 23.56
N LEU A 60 -17.79 -5.58 24.28
CA LEU A 60 -17.74 -5.51 25.73
C LEU A 60 -19.14 -5.28 26.29
N SER A 61 -19.34 -5.60 27.55
CA SER A 61 -20.57 -5.36 28.30
C SER A 61 -20.79 -3.87 28.60
N ASP A 62 -19.70 -3.10 28.69
CA ASP A 62 -19.73 -1.65 28.84
C ASP A 62 -18.55 -1.01 28.09
N GLY A 63 -18.71 0.24 27.66
CA GLY A 63 -17.73 0.99 26.89
C GLY A 63 -17.70 0.64 25.39
N SER A 64 -16.70 1.19 24.71
CA SER A 64 -16.49 1.00 23.28
C SER A 64 -15.86 -0.36 22.96
N PRO A 65 -16.21 -0.99 21.82
CA PRO A 65 -15.61 -2.25 21.41
C PRO A 65 -14.13 -2.08 21.04
N ILE A 66 -13.35 -3.16 21.18
CA ILE A 66 -11.98 -3.24 20.70
C ILE A 66 -12.03 -3.74 19.25
N LYS A 67 -11.57 -2.91 18.31
CA LYS A 67 -11.67 -3.12 16.86
C LYS A 67 -10.25 -3.20 16.30
N ILE A 68 -9.75 -4.41 16.15
CA ILE A 68 -8.35 -4.68 15.87
C ILE A 68 -8.14 -4.79 14.36
N SER A 69 -7.19 -4.03 13.81
CA SER A 69 -6.56 -4.38 12.54
C SER A 69 -5.34 -5.25 12.82
N ALA A 70 -5.44 -6.54 12.48
CA ALA A 70 -4.43 -7.54 12.74
C ALA A 70 -3.56 -7.75 11.50
N LYS A 71 -2.23 -7.72 11.69
CA LYS A 71 -1.26 -7.87 10.61
C LYS A 71 -0.10 -8.73 11.11
N MET A 72 0.21 -9.80 10.38
CA MET A 72 1.41 -10.57 10.71
C MET A 72 2.65 -9.72 10.39
N SER A 73 3.62 -9.63 11.30
CA SER A 73 4.85 -8.84 11.06
C SER A 73 5.76 -9.46 9.97
N SER A 74 5.61 -10.75 9.71
CA SER A 74 6.23 -11.49 8.59
C SER A 74 5.48 -11.32 7.26
N ALA A 75 4.29 -10.72 7.28
CA ALA A 75 3.51 -10.61 6.07
C ALA A 75 4.22 -9.64 5.11
N HIS A 76 4.87 -10.18 4.09
CA HIS A 76 5.45 -9.44 2.96
C HIS A 76 4.33 -8.87 2.07
N TYR A 77 3.35 -8.18 2.66
CA TYR A 77 2.08 -7.76 2.03
C TYR A 77 2.25 -6.86 0.81
N PHE A 78 3.44 -6.36 0.59
CA PHE A 78 3.66 -5.20 -0.24
C PHE A 78 4.51 -5.45 -1.50
N GLY A 79 4.76 -6.72 -1.85
CA GLY A 79 5.34 -7.10 -3.15
C GLY A 79 4.37 -6.96 -4.34
N ASN A 80 3.10 -6.62 -4.10
CA ASN A 80 2.10 -6.53 -5.15
C ASN A 80 2.18 -5.22 -5.92
N TRP A 81 2.05 -5.33 -7.24
CA TRP A 81 1.82 -4.20 -8.13
C TRP A 81 0.46 -3.57 -7.82
N TYR A 82 0.40 -2.25 -7.76
CA TYR A 82 -0.85 -1.55 -7.50
C TYR A 82 -1.45 -1.01 -8.79
N SER A 83 -2.71 -1.37 -9.06
CA SER A 83 -3.51 -0.73 -10.10
C SER A 83 -3.97 0.66 -9.64
N HIS A 84 -4.32 1.53 -10.59
CA HIS A 84 -4.85 2.86 -10.27
C HIS A 84 -6.11 2.75 -9.40
N ASN A 85 -7.03 1.85 -9.75
CA ASN A 85 -8.26 1.63 -8.99
C ASN A 85 -7.98 1.22 -7.55
N ARG A 86 -6.98 0.36 -7.33
CA ARG A 86 -6.62 -0.05 -5.97
C ARG A 86 -6.05 1.11 -5.16
N ILE A 87 -5.18 1.94 -5.75
CA ILE A 87 -4.69 3.15 -5.06
C ILE A 87 -5.85 4.09 -4.73
N LEU A 88 -6.77 4.30 -5.66
CA LEU A 88 -7.94 5.15 -5.42
C LEU A 88 -8.84 4.60 -4.30
N GLN A 89 -9.06 3.29 -4.26
CA GLN A 89 -9.88 2.64 -3.22
C GLN A 89 -9.20 2.67 -1.86
N ASP A 90 -7.92 2.33 -1.79
CA ASP A 90 -7.19 2.19 -0.53
C ASP A 90 -6.70 3.54 0.04
N PHE A 91 -6.38 4.51 -0.83
CA PHE A 91 -5.72 5.77 -0.43
C PHE A 91 -6.46 7.04 -0.90
N GLY A 92 -7.34 6.93 -1.89
CA GLY A 92 -8.06 8.07 -2.45
C GLY A 92 -7.29 8.88 -3.51
N VAL A 93 -7.99 9.86 -4.08
CA VAL A 93 -7.52 10.67 -5.21
C VAL A 93 -6.27 11.50 -4.85
N ARG A 94 -6.22 12.07 -3.64
CA ARG A 94 -5.08 12.88 -3.20
C ARG A 94 -3.78 12.09 -3.22
N ALA A 95 -3.82 10.89 -2.62
CA ALA A 95 -2.68 10.00 -2.57
C ALA A 95 -2.25 9.51 -3.96
N PHE A 96 -3.21 9.23 -4.85
CA PHE A 96 -2.91 8.92 -6.26
C PHE A 96 -2.16 10.07 -6.96
N ASN A 97 -2.60 11.31 -6.75
CA ASN A 97 -1.96 12.49 -7.33
C ASN A 97 -0.55 12.70 -6.77
N ASN A 98 -0.36 12.57 -5.46
CA ASN A 98 0.96 12.66 -4.83
C ASN A 98 1.92 11.59 -5.35
N LEU A 99 1.45 10.34 -5.43
CA LEU A 99 2.23 9.21 -5.94
C LEU A 99 2.65 9.43 -7.40
N THR A 100 1.73 9.89 -8.25
CA THR A 100 1.99 10.18 -9.67
C THR A 100 2.98 11.33 -9.83
N LYS A 101 2.87 12.37 -8.99
CA LYS A 101 3.79 13.51 -8.96
C LYS A 101 5.20 13.09 -8.56
N ASP A 102 5.35 12.38 -7.44
CA ASP A 102 6.67 11.94 -6.98
C ASP A 102 7.29 10.93 -7.97
N CYS A 103 6.50 9.98 -8.47
CA CYS A 103 6.97 9.00 -9.47
C CYS A 103 7.45 9.68 -10.77
N THR A 104 6.74 10.72 -11.24
CA THR A 104 7.13 11.47 -12.43
C THR A 104 8.41 12.29 -12.18
N GLN A 105 8.53 12.95 -11.03
CA GLN A 105 9.75 13.67 -10.66
C GLN A 105 10.93 12.71 -10.55
N TRP A 106 10.74 11.57 -9.88
CA TRP A 106 11.73 10.51 -9.79
C TRP A 106 12.14 10.01 -11.17
N ALA A 107 11.20 9.74 -12.08
CA ALA A 107 11.49 9.27 -13.43
C ALA A 107 12.33 10.26 -14.24
N LYS A 108 12.01 11.57 -14.14
CA LYS A 108 12.81 12.65 -14.78
C LYS A 108 14.24 12.69 -14.27
N GLN A 109 14.45 12.47 -12.97
CA GLN A 109 15.78 12.43 -12.36
C GLN A 109 16.51 11.13 -12.72
N TRP A 110 15.83 9.99 -12.59
CA TRP A 110 16.37 8.67 -12.88
C TRP A 110 16.80 8.54 -14.34
N ALA A 111 16.06 9.12 -15.29
CA ALA A 111 16.43 9.08 -16.70
C ALA A 111 17.77 9.74 -17.04
N LYS A 112 18.31 10.58 -16.14
CA LYS A 112 19.63 11.21 -16.26
C LYS A 112 20.75 10.38 -15.60
N SER A 113 20.40 9.32 -14.88
CA SER A 113 21.34 8.46 -14.19
C SER A 113 22.09 7.56 -15.18
N PRO A 114 23.42 7.39 -15.05
CA PRO A 114 24.17 6.44 -15.87
C PRO A 114 23.74 4.98 -15.64
N SER A 115 23.10 4.70 -14.50
CA SER A 115 22.58 3.36 -14.16
C SER A 115 21.16 3.11 -14.67
N ALA A 116 20.53 4.06 -15.37
CA ALA A 116 19.17 3.89 -15.85
C ALA A 116 19.11 2.96 -17.06
N SER A 117 18.33 1.87 -16.93
CA SER A 117 17.91 1.06 -18.06
C SER A 117 16.91 1.81 -18.93
N PHE A 118 16.64 1.32 -20.14
CA PHE A 118 15.58 1.88 -21.00
C PHE A 118 14.19 1.64 -20.39
N PHE A 119 13.33 2.67 -20.35
CA PHE A 119 11.93 2.57 -19.93
C PHE A 119 11.09 3.68 -20.58
N VAL A 120 9.78 3.43 -20.71
CA VAL A 120 8.79 4.39 -21.27
C VAL A 120 7.74 4.84 -20.24
N GLY A 121 7.77 4.23 -19.06
CA GLY A 121 6.90 4.52 -17.93
C GLY A 121 7.44 3.82 -16.69
N VAL A 122 6.85 4.12 -15.54
CA VAL A 122 7.28 3.55 -14.24
C VAL A 122 6.06 3.00 -13.54
N SER A 123 6.12 1.73 -13.16
CA SER A 123 5.14 1.11 -12.29
C SER A 123 5.58 1.20 -10.83
N ILE A 124 4.67 0.94 -9.89
CA ILE A 124 5.00 0.94 -8.46
C ILE A 124 4.58 -0.35 -7.76
N CYS A 125 5.32 -0.68 -6.71
CA CYS A 125 4.93 -1.63 -5.66
C CYS A 125 5.44 -1.10 -4.31
N PHE A 126 5.09 -1.76 -3.20
CA PHE A 126 5.34 -1.25 -1.85
C PHE A 126 6.35 -2.07 -1.02
N GLY A 127 7.40 -2.65 -1.57
CA GLY A 127 8.23 -3.60 -0.83
C GLY A 127 9.19 -3.01 0.22
N LYS A 128 9.86 -3.91 0.95
CA LYS A 128 11.20 -3.65 1.48
C LYS A 128 12.17 -3.49 0.30
N ARG A 129 12.96 -2.42 0.28
CA ARG A 129 13.89 -2.14 -0.82
C ARG A 129 15.06 -1.29 -0.33
N SER A 130 16.25 -1.54 -0.87
CA SER A 130 17.43 -0.69 -0.76
C SER A 130 17.76 -0.04 -2.11
N GLY A 131 18.54 1.05 -2.08
CA GLY A 131 19.01 1.77 -3.27
C GLY A 131 18.09 2.89 -3.76
N LYS A 132 18.42 3.43 -4.94
CA LYS A 132 17.85 4.68 -5.49
C LYS A 132 16.49 4.52 -6.21
N THR A 133 15.93 3.32 -6.23
CA THR A 133 14.66 2.99 -6.89
C THR A 133 13.50 2.91 -5.90
N ALA A 134 13.63 3.60 -4.76
CA ALA A 134 12.60 3.61 -3.73
C ALA A 134 12.59 4.91 -2.94
N ARG A 135 11.44 5.21 -2.32
CA ARG A 135 11.20 6.31 -1.39
C ARG A 135 10.63 5.79 -0.08
N GLU A 136 10.91 6.46 1.02
CA GLU A 136 10.22 6.15 2.27
C GLU A 136 8.72 6.37 2.08
N PHE A 137 7.90 5.48 2.65
CA PHE A 137 6.44 5.57 2.45
C PHE A 137 5.88 6.90 2.93
N THR A 138 6.39 7.39 4.06
CA THR A 138 6.03 8.67 4.68
C THR A 138 6.52 9.90 3.91
N GLN A 139 7.37 9.74 2.89
CA GLN A 139 7.74 10.83 1.98
C GLN A 139 6.71 11.01 0.85
N VAL A 140 5.86 10.01 0.61
CA VAL A 140 4.85 10.00 -0.46
C VAL A 140 3.43 10.11 0.09
N PHE A 141 3.17 9.47 1.23
CA PHE A 141 1.87 9.44 1.89
C PHE A 141 1.96 10.10 3.26
N ASP A 142 0.95 10.89 3.61
CA ASP A 142 0.85 11.50 4.93
C ASP A 142 0.22 10.54 5.95
N TYR A 143 0.23 10.95 7.23
CA TYR A 143 -0.38 10.17 8.32
C TYR A 143 -1.85 9.82 8.02
N GLN A 144 -2.62 10.76 7.48
CA GLN A 144 -4.05 10.56 7.23
C GLN A 144 -4.28 9.54 6.12
N ASP A 145 -3.45 9.56 5.08
CA ASP A 145 -3.48 8.55 4.02
C ASP A 145 -3.18 7.16 4.57
N ILE A 146 -2.19 7.04 5.47
CA ILE A 146 -1.82 5.75 6.07
C ILE A 146 -2.90 5.24 7.02
N VAL A 147 -3.48 6.11 7.85
CA VAL A 147 -4.58 5.74 8.76
C VAL A 147 -5.76 5.17 8.00
N LYS A 148 -6.13 5.68 6.83
CA LYS A 148 -7.25 5.14 6.03
C LYS A 148 -7.03 3.68 5.62
N ILE A 149 -5.79 3.29 5.35
CA ILE A 149 -5.45 1.91 4.97
C ILE A 149 -5.56 0.98 6.17
N VAL A 150 -5.10 1.48 7.31
CA VAL A 150 -4.90 0.72 8.55
C VAL A 150 -6.20 0.61 9.33
N ALA A 151 -6.86 1.74 9.56
CA ALA A 151 -8.09 1.85 10.32
C ALA A 151 -9.34 1.71 9.44
N GLY A 152 -9.29 2.11 8.18
CA GLY A 152 -10.47 2.29 7.34
C GLY A 152 -11.00 3.72 7.39
N THR A 153 -12.12 3.96 6.72
CA THR A 153 -12.79 5.27 6.69
C THR A 153 -14.21 5.15 7.26
N GLY A 154 -14.69 6.21 7.90
CA GLY A 154 -16.06 6.31 8.41
C GLY A 154 -16.19 5.98 9.90
N LYS A 155 -17.35 5.46 10.29
CA LYS A 155 -17.71 5.08 11.67
C LYS A 155 -18.24 3.65 11.69
N GLY A 156 -18.22 3.03 12.87
CA GLY A 156 -18.78 1.70 13.11
C GLY A 156 -17.73 0.60 13.30
N ASN A 157 -18.18 -0.65 13.16
CA ASN A 157 -17.38 -1.84 13.46
C ASN A 157 -16.44 -2.25 12.33
N SER A 158 -16.59 -1.69 11.13
CA SER A 158 -15.68 -1.92 10.00
C SER A 158 -14.42 -1.05 10.07
N VAL A 159 -14.35 -0.11 11.02
CA VAL A 159 -13.24 0.83 11.20
C VAL A 159 -12.47 0.47 12.46
N ALA A 160 -11.21 0.06 12.33
CA ALA A 160 -10.37 -0.34 13.45
C ALA A 160 -9.98 0.86 14.34
N ASN A 161 -9.81 0.62 15.63
CA ASN A 161 -9.34 1.60 16.62
C ASN A 161 -8.00 1.22 17.26
N CYS A 162 -7.48 0.02 16.98
CA CYS A 162 -6.16 -0.41 17.42
C CYS A 162 -5.51 -1.38 16.43
N LEU A 163 -4.21 -1.63 16.64
CA LEU A 163 -3.37 -2.48 15.81
C LEU A 163 -2.83 -3.67 16.58
N LEU A 164 -2.74 -4.80 15.88
CA LEU A 164 -1.92 -5.93 16.31
C LEU A 164 -0.92 -6.25 15.20
N VAL A 165 0.38 -5.96 15.43
CA VAL A 165 1.46 -6.29 14.50
C VAL A 165 2.37 -7.34 15.12
N SER A 166 2.05 -8.63 14.92
CA SER A 166 2.74 -9.74 15.59
C SER A 166 2.76 -11.00 14.73
N ASN A 167 3.79 -11.84 14.88
CA ASN A 167 3.80 -13.21 14.35
C ASN A 167 3.40 -14.25 15.41
N LYS A 168 3.28 -13.84 16.67
CA LYS A 168 2.92 -14.70 17.80
C LYS A 168 1.45 -14.50 18.13
N ILE A 169 0.71 -15.60 18.20
CA ILE A 169 -0.68 -15.63 18.66
C ILE A 169 -0.65 -15.33 20.17
N PRO A 170 -1.52 -14.45 20.70
CA PRO A 170 -1.63 -14.24 22.13
C PRO A 170 -2.07 -15.51 22.86
N SER A 171 -1.62 -15.72 24.10
CA SER A 171 -2.07 -16.84 24.92
C SER A 171 -3.47 -16.64 25.48
N ASP A 172 -3.83 -15.39 25.76
CA ASP A 172 -5.05 -14.99 26.46
C ASP A 172 -5.39 -13.50 26.19
N LEU A 173 -6.47 -13.01 26.81
CA LEU A 173 -6.91 -11.60 26.71
C LEU A 173 -5.86 -10.61 27.24
N LEU A 174 -5.17 -10.91 28.34
CA LEU A 174 -4.19 -9.99 28.93
C LEU A 174 -2.98 -9.83 28.02
N ASP A 175 -2.46 -10.95 27.52
CA ASP A 175 -1.36 -10.99 26.57
C ASP A 175 -1.75 -10.30 25.25
N LEU A 176 -3.00 -10.43 24.80
CA LEU A 176 -3.52 -9.66 23.66
C LEU A 176 -3.46 -8.16 23.94
N ILE A 177 -4.00 -7.69 25.07
CA ILE A 177 -4.03 -6.26 25.43
C ILE A 177 -2.63 -5.66 25.45
N GLN A 178 -1.64 -6.38 26.01
CA GLN A 178 -0.25 -5.92 26.06
C GLN A 178 0.41 -5.80 24.67
N LYS A 179 -0.07 -6.56 23.68
CA LYS A 179 0.43 -6.53 22.29
C LYS A 179 -0.30 -5.53 21.40
N LEU A 180 -1.45 -5.01 21.83
CA LEU A 180 -2.19 -4.01 21.06
C LEU A 180 -1.49 -2.66 21.09
N GLN A 181 -1.54 -1.97 19.97
CA GLN A 181 -0.97 -0.64 19.80
C GLN A 181 -2.05 0.37 19.38
N PRO A 182 -1.97 1.63 19.83
CA PRO A 182 -2.87 2.67 19.35
C PRO A 182 -2.60 2.99 17.88
N ILE A 183 -3.61 3.47 17.17
CA ILE A 183 -3.45 4.07 15.84
C ILE A 183 -3.04 5.54 16.03
N SER A 184 -1.80 5.74 16.48
CA SER A 184 -1.20 7.07 16.68
C SER A 184 -0.19 7.38 15.56
N ASN A 185 0.15 8.66 15.40
CA ASN A 185 1.16 9.08 14.42
C ASN A 185 2.51 8.39 14.63
N GLU A 186 2.95 8.25 15.88
CA GLU A 186 4.22 7.58 16.20
C GLU A 186 4.22 6.09 15.82
N VAL A 187 3.15 5.37 16.15
CA VAL A 187 3.00 3.95 15.80
C VAL A 187 2.94 3.77 14.29
N ILE A 188 2.13 4.60 13.60
CA ILE A 188 2.01 4.57 12.15
C ILE A 188 3.33 4.88 11.45
N GLN A 189 4.08 5.89 11.91
CA GLN A 189 5.40 6.19 11.37
C GLN A 189 6.37 5.03 11.58
N THR A 190 6.37 4.42 12.77
CA THR A 190 7.25 3.28 13.09
C THR A 190 6.96 2.07 12.21
N ILE A 191 5.69 1.73 12.01
CA ILE A 191 5.29 0.65 11.11
C ILE A 191 5.65 0.98 9.66
N SER A 192 5.45 2.24 9.25
CA SER A 192 5.73 2.71 7.88
C SER A 192 7.20 2.69 7.49
N ARG A 193 8.13 2.81 8.45
CA ARG A 193 9.58 2.66 8.20
C ARG A 193 9.96 1.29 7.63
N ASN A 194 9.12 0.27 7.82
CA ASN A 194 9.39 -1.08 7.35
C ASN A 194 9.14 -1.30 5.85
N PHE A 195 8.54 -0.32 5.14
CA PHE A 195 8.24 -0.46 3.72
C PHE A 195 8.41 0.84 2.95
N LYS A 196 8.67 0.71 1.65
CA LYS A 196 8.99 1.81 0.75
C LYS A 196 8.07 1.83 -0.44
N VAL A 197 7.87 3.00 -1.03
CA VAL A 197 7.35 3.09 -2.40
C VAL A 197 8.48 2.72 -3.35
N VAL A 198 8.34 1.61 -4.05
CA VAL A 198 9.35 1.10 -4.98
C VAL A 198 8.98 1.50 -6.40
N TYR A 199 9.86 2.26 -7.03
CA TYR A 199 9.76 2.65 -8.43
C TYR A 199 10.34 1.56 -9.32
N ARG A 200 9.52 1.08 -10.24
CA ARG A 200 9.84 -0.03 -11.14
C ARG A 200 9.79 0.47 -12.59
N PRO A 201 10.89 1.05 -13.09
CA PRO A 201 11.02 1.32 -14.52
C PRO A 201 11.02 -0.03 -15.24
N ILE A 202 10.04 -0.24 -16.11
CA ILE A 202 9.93 -1.50 -16.86
C ILE A 202 10.61 -1.31 -18.19
N ASN A 203 11.59 -2.17 -18.48
CA ASN A 203 12.26 -2.16 -19.78
C ASN A 203 11.47 -3.03 -20.77
N PRO A 204 10.83 -2.44 -21.79
CA PRO A 204 10.01 -3.21 -22.71
C PRO A 204 10.79 -4.28 -23.48
N LYS A 205 12.10 -4.08 -23.66
CA LYS A 205 13.01 -4.95 -24.41
C LYS A 205 13.35 -6.23 -23.64
N THR A 206 13.25 -6.22 -22.32
CA THR A 206 13.67 -7.36 -21.47
C THR A 206 12.52 -7.93 -20.63
N GLU A 207 11.46 -7.14 -20.40
CA GLU A 207 10.33 -7.51 -19.56
C GLU A 207 9.05 -7.64 -20.40
N ARG A 208 8.37 -8.79 -20.29
CA ARG A 208 7.07 -9.07 -20.95
C ARG A 208 5.92 -8.99 -19.94
N SER A 209 5.95 -9.83 -18.91
CA SER A 209 4.86 -9.97 -17.92
C SER A 209 4.58 -8.68 -17.16
N ASN A 210 5.63 -7.89 -16.84
CA ASN A 210 5.48 -6.64 -16.09
C ASN A 210 4.90 -5.49 -16.93
N ARG A 211 4.85 -5.59 -18.27
CA ARG A 211 4.31 -4.51 -19.12
C ARG A 211 2.80 -4.32 -18.96
N GLY A 212 2.08 -5.33 -18.48
CA GLY A 212 0.66 -5.23 -18.18
C GLY A 212 0.36 -4.45 -16.88
N LYS A 213 1.37 -4.14 -16.07
CA LYS A 213 1.20 -3.43 -14.80
C LYS A 213 1.00 -1.93 -15.04
N CYS A 214 0.17 -1.30 -14.20
CA CYS A 214 -0.16 0.12 -14.36
C CYS A 214 1.06 1.01 -14.13
N THR A 215 1.10 2.14 -14.83
CA THR A 215 2.18 3.13 -14.78
C THR A 215 1.74 4.41 -14.09
N TYR A 216 2.57 4.94 -13.22
CA TYR A 216 2.35 6.18 -12.46
C TYR A 216 3.11 7.38 -13.03
N THR A 217 3.70 7.20 -14.20
CA THR A 217 4.26 8.24 -15.07
C THR A 217 4.34 7.70 -16.48
N GLN A 218 4.29 8.59 -17.47
CA GLN A 218 4.34 8.23 -18.89
C GLN A 218 5.33 9.09 -19.64
N PHE A 219 6.06 8.51 -20.58
CA PHE A 219 6.80 9.30 -21.56
C PHE A 219 5.83 9.88 -22.60
N ARG A 220 5.88 11.20 -22.81
CA ARG A 220 5.09 11.91 -23.81
C ARG A 220 6.00 12.62 -24.82
N PRO A 221 5.89 12.30 -26.12
CA PRO A 221 6.62 13.00 -27.17
C PRO A 221 6.16 14.46 -27.30
N THR A 222 7.08 15.37 -27.61
CA THR A 222 6.73 16.79 -27.90
C THR A 222 6.00 16.94 -29.23
N LYS A 223 6.34 16.12 -30.22
CA LYS A 223 5.71 16.11 -31.55
C LYS A 223 5.77 14.73 -32.19
N ARG A 224 4.91 14.52 -33.18
CA ARG A 224 4.97 13.36 -34.06
C ARG A 224 6.18 13.46 -34.99
N LEU A 225 6.89 12.34 -35.19
CA LEU A 225 8.00 12.25 -36.15
C LEU A 225 7.47 12.12 -37.58
N SER A 226 8.23 12.59 -38.57
CA SER A 226 7.83 12.52 -39.99
C SER A 226 7.77 11.08 -40.54
N LYS A 227 8.60 10.18 -39.99
CA LYS A 227 8.62 8.75 -40.34
C LYS A 227 8.76 7.89 -39.10
N MET A 228 8.29 6.64 -39.21
CA MET A 228 8.45 5.66 -38.14
C MET A 228 9.93 5.51 -37.78
N THR A 229 10.26 5.79 -36.52
CA THR A 229 11.64 5.80 -36.03
C THR A 229 11.75 4.83 -34.86
N LYS A 230 12.65 3.85 -35.00
CA LYS A 230 12.96 2.93 -33.92
C LYS A 230 13.80 3.62 -32.86
N VAL A 231 13.38 3.54 -31.60
CA VAL A 231 14.08 4.14 -30.46
C VAL A 231 14.53 3.04 -29.51
N ASP A 232 15.84 2.81 -29.47
CA ASP A 232 16.44 1.67 -28.76
C ASP A 232 17.09 2.03 -27.42
N THR A 233 17.27 3.33 -27.15
CA THR A 233 17.98 3.84 -25.97
C THR A 233 17.18 4.90 -25.23
N LEU A 234 17.43 5.03 -23.91
CA LEU A 234 16.78 6.06 -23.09
C LEU A 234 17.24 7.46 -23.48
N LYS A 235 18.50 7.60 -23.87
CA LYS A 235 19.09 8.85 -24.35
C LYS A 235 18.38 9.36 -25.59
N ASP A 236 18.05 8.48 -26.53
CA ASP A 236 17.33 8.88 -27.74
C ASP A 236 15.86 9.18 -27.46
N LEU A 237 15.21 8.36 -26.61
CA LEU A 237 13.84 8.63 -26.18
C LEU A 237 13.69 10.01 -25.55
N THR A 238 14.57 10.34 -24.60
CA THR A 238 14.52 11.62 -23.86
C THR A 238 14.79 12.87 -24.71
N LYS A 239 15.34 12.75 -25.92
CA LYS A 239 15.43 13.86 -26.88
C LYS A 239 14.07 14.19 -27.52
N LEU A 240 13.13 13.26 -27.51
CA LEU A 240 11.86 13.35 -28.22
C LEU A 240 10.71 13.87 -27.37
N GLY A 241 10.92 14.07 -26.06
CA GLY A 241 9.81 14.25 -25.12
C GLY A 241 10.23 14.27 -23.66
N THR A 242 9.24 14.20 -22.78
CA THR A 242 9.46 14.23 -21.33
C THR A 242 8.52 13.28 -20.61
N PHE A 243 8.82 12.99 -19.35
CA PHE A 243 7.92 12.23 -18.49
C PHE A 243 6.82 13.13 -17.91
N GLU A 244 5.58 12.67 -17.95
CA GLU A 244 4.40 13.40 -17.50
C GLU A 244 3.55 12.60 -16.52
N LEU A 245 2.67 13.32 -15.82
CA LEU A 245 1.67 12.76 -14.93
C LEU A 245 0.68 11.88 -15.72
N VAL A 246 0.05 10.95 -15.04
CA VAL A 246 -1.00 10.09 -15.59
C VAL A 246 -2.33 10.32 -14.89
N SER A 247 -3.43 10.09 -15.61
CA SER A 247 -4.76 9.97 -15.02
C SER A 247 -5.03 8.53 -14.54
N PRO A 248 -5.96 8.31 -13.60
CA PRO A 248 -6.27 6.97 -13.09
C PRO A 248 -7.12 6.13 -14.04
N ASN A 249 -6.66 5.91 -15.27
CA ASN A 249 -7.40 5.23 -16.36
C ASN A 249 -6.84 3.83 -16.70
N GLY A 250 -6.10 3.22 -15.76
CA GLY A 250 -5.44 1.93 -15.96
C GLY A 250 -4.36 1.92 -17.04
N LEU A 251 -3.71 3.05 -17.33
CA LEU A 251 -2.57 3.11 -18.24
C LEU A 251 -1.48 2.13 -17.83
N ASN A 252 -0.94 1.37 -18.78
CA ASN A 252 0.14 0.42 -18.58
C ASN A 252 1.18 0.54 -19.71
N HIS A 253 2.30 -0.16 -19.58
CA HIS A 253 3.40 -0.04 -20.54
C HIS A 253 3.03 -0.48 -21.96
N ASN A 254 2.19 -1.51 -22.11
CA ASN A 254 1.74 -1.94 -23.45
C ASN A 254 0.92 -0.83 -24.15
N ARG A 255 0.00 -0.18 -23.41
CA ARG A 255 -0.77 0.96 -23.93
C ARG A 255 0.13 2.15 -24.22
N LEU A 256 1.12 2.44 -23.37
CA LEU A 256 2.11 3.49 -23.63
C LEU A 256 2.87 3.24 -24.92
N ILE A 257 3.37 2.03 -25.14
CA ILE A 257 4.09 1.66 -26.36
C ILE A 257 3.19 1.84 -27.59
N GLN A 258 1.92 1.43 -27.50
CA GLN A 258 0.97 1.63 -28.59
C GLN A 258 0.70 3.11 -28.85
N ASN A 259 0.59 3.93 -27.81
CA ASN A 259 0.44 5.38 -27.95
C ASN A 259 1.68 5.99 -28.63
N LEU A 260 2.89 5.55 -28.30
CA LEU A 260 4.12 6.07 -28.93
C LEU A 260 4.17 5.78 -30.45
N ARG A 261 3.59 4.67 -30.90
CA ARG A 261 3.46 4.38 -32.34
C ARG A 261 2.61 5.41 -33.08
N THR A 262 1.61 6.02 -32.43
CA THR A 262 0.82 7.11 -33.03
C THR A 262 1.64 8.39 -33.19
N PHE A 263 2.82 8.48 -32.58
CA PHE A 263 3.81 9.55 -32.78
C PHE A 263 4.94 9.15 -33.73
N ASN A 264 4.80 8.03 -34.44
CA ASN A 264 5.84 7.44 -35.30
C ASN A 264 7.11 7.06 -34.51
N ILE A 265 6.96 6.67 -33.25
CA ILE A 265 8.04 6.16 -32.39
C ILE A 265 7.81 4.67 -32.16
N ASP A 266 8.72 3.83 -32.65
CA ASP A 266 8.67 2.39 -32.43
C ASP A 266 9.59 1.99 -31.27
N ILE A 267 9.00 1.35 -30.26
CA ILE A 267 9.69 0.89 -29.06
C ILE A 267 9.83 -0.63 -29.16
N PRO A 268 11.06 -1.16 -29.21
CA PRO A 268 11.27 -2.60 -29.29
C PRO A 268 10.78 -3.31 -28.03
N THR A 269 10.10 -4.44 -28.23
CA THR A 269 9.51 -5.22 -27.14
C THR A 269 9.99 -6.67 -27.15
N LYS A 270 10.24 -7.23 -25.97
CA LYS A 270 10.36 -8.69 -25.79
C LYS A 270 9.05 -9.35 -26.21
N LYS A 271 9.13 -10.32 -27.12
CA LYS A 271 7.99 -11.13 -27.55
C LYS A 271 7.53 -12.09 -26.46
#